data_AF-A0A1B6AVK9-F1
#
_entry.id   AF-A0A1B6AVK9-F1
#
_cell.length_a   1.000
_cell.length_b   1.000
_cell.length_c   1.000
_cell.angle_alpha   90.00
_cell.angle_beta   90.00
_cell.angle_gamma   90.00
#
_symmetry.space_group_name_H-M   'P 1'
#
loop_
_entity.id
_entity.type
_entity.pdbx_description
1 polymer ?
#
loop_
_entity_poly.entity_id
_entity_poly.type
_entity_poly.pdbx_seq_one_letter_code
_entity_poly.pdbx_strand_id
1 'polypeptide(L)' 'MSKVQHETGPQGELACPVCKQPLTMTIKRRHKTLGIFVPVWTPEPCRNPDCPAYLEKPERTPYVGH' A
#
# COMPACT_ATOMS: atom_id res chain seq x y z
N MET A 1 -23.02 1.90 22.64
CA MET A 1 -23.09 2.08 21.18
C MET A 1 -21.68 2.30 20.68
N SER A 2 -21.05 1.26 20.11
CA SER A 2 -19.65 1.30 19.71
C SER A 2 -19.48 2.32 18.59
N LYS A 3 -18.66 3.34 18.84
CA LYS A 3 -18.26 4.32 17.84
C LYS A 3 -17.41 3.57 16.82
N VAL A 4 -18.02 3.10 15.73
CA VAL A 4 -17.25 2.61 14.58
C VAL A 4 -16.54 3.84 14.03
N GLN A 5 -15.32 4.08 14.50
CA GLN A 5 -14.41 5.03 13.89
C GLN A 5 -14.20 4.51 12.48
N HIS A 6 -14.82 5.17 11.51
CA HIS A 6 -14.65 4.83 10.11
C HIS A 6 -13.25 5.32 9.72
N GLU A 7 -12.25 4.49 10.00
CA GLU A 7 -10.91 4.66 9.49
C GLU A 7 -11.00 4.64 7.96
N THR A 8 -10.57 5.73 7.31
CA THR A 8 -10.45 5.78 5.85
C THR A 8 -9.25 4.95 5.44
N GLY A 9 -9.39 3.64 5.56
CA GLY A 9 -8.43 2.65 5.09
C GLY A 9 -8.53 2.47 3.57
N PRO A 10 -7.55 1.79 2.97
CA PRO A 10 -7.63 1.34 1.59
C PRO A 10 -8.87 0.45 1.41
N GLN A 11 -9.57 0.59 0.27
CA GLN A 11 -10.84 -0.10 0.00
C GLN A 11 -10.68 -1.61 -0.27
N GLY A 12 -9.45 -2.15 -0.21
CA GLY A 12 -9.18 -3.57 -0.44
C GLY A 12 -7.88 -4.04 0.19
N GLU A 13 -7.87 -5.30 0.62
CA GLU A 13 -6.69 -6.00 1.11
C GLU A 13 -5.90 -6.56 -0.08
N LEU A 14 -4.65 -6.14 -0.25
CA LEU A 14 -3.76 -6.74 -1.25
C LEU A 14 -3.00 -7.89 -0.62
N ALA A 15 -2.88 -9.02 -1.32
CA ALA A 15 -2.09 -10.16 -0.86
C ALA A 15 -0.82 -10.34 -1.71
N CYS A 16 0.24 -10.85 -1.09
CA CYS A 16 1.44 -11.24 -1.81
C CYS A 16 1.10 -12.32 -2.84
N PRO A 17 1.50 -12.18 -4.12
CA PRO A 17 1.17 -13.19 -5.14
C PRO A 17 1.82 -14.55 -4.86
N VAL A 18 2.91 -14.59 -4.09
CA VAL A 18 3.68 -15.80 -3.77
C VAL A 18 3.16 -16.50 -2.52
N CYS A 19 3.32 -15.88 -1.35
CA CYS A 19 2.97 -16.52 -0.07
C CYS A 19 1.51 -16.26 0.36
N LYS A 20 0.74 -15.51 -0.42
CA LYS A 20 -0.67 -15.15 -0.16
C LYS A 20 -0.93 -14.41 1.16
N GLN A 21 0.13 -13.97 1.86
CA GLN A 21 0.01 -13.16 3.07
C GLN A 21 -0.49 -11.75 2.74
N PRO A 22 -1.31 -11.15 3.62
CA PRO A 22 -1.76 -9.78 3.44
C PRO A 22 -0.58 -8.80 3.43
N LEU A 23 -0.62 -7.85 2.51
CA LEU A 23 0.36 -6.77 2.40
C LEU A 23 -0.11 -5.59 3.23
N THR A 24 0.78 -5.05 4.05
CA THR A 24 0.50 -3.81 4.78
C THR A 24 0.37 -2.65 3.79
N MET A 25 -0.73 -1.91 3.86
CA MET A 25 -0.92 -0.70 3.09
C MET A 25 -0.37 0.51 3.83
N THR A 26 0.38 1.36 3.13
CA THR A 26 0.91 2.61 3.71
C THR A 26 0.58 3.82 2.84
N ILE A 27 0.46 4.99 3.47
CA ILE A 27 0.23 6.26 2.75
C ILE A 27 1.55 6.67 2.12
N LYS A 28 1.65 6.56 0.78
CA LYS A 28 2.84 7.00 0.04
C LYS A 28 2.91 8.51 -0.09
N ARG A 29 1.76 9.12 -0.37
CA ARG A 29 1.62 10.57 -0.59
C ARG A 29 0.16 10.97 -0.38
N ARG A 30 -0.07 12.28 -0.31
CA ARG A 30 -1.41 12.86 -0.35
C ARG A 30 -1.52 13.76 -1.57
N HIS A 31 -2.62 13.66 -2.30
CA HIS A 31 -2.96 14.58 -3.39
C HIS A 31 -3.96 15.58 -2.86
N LYS A 32 -3.82 16.85 -3.25
CA LYS A 32 -4.82 17.86 -2.94
C LYS A 32 -5.80 17.96 -4.10
N THR A 33 -7.05 17.60 -3.86
CA THR A 33 -8.12 17.60 -4.86
C THR A 33 -9.29 18.40 -4.31
N LEU A 34 -9.72 19.44 -5.02
CA LEU A 34 -10.84 20.31 -4.62
C LEU A 34 -10.74 20.84 -3.17
N GLY A 35 -9.54 21.18 -2.72
CA GLY A 35 -9.29 21.67 -1.36
C GLY A 35 -9.11 20.59 -0.29
N ILE A 36 -9.34 19.32 -0.60
CA ILE A 36 -9.23 18.19 0.33
C ILE A 36 -7.95 17.39 0.05
N PHE A 37 -7.30 16.88 1.11
CA PHE A 37 -6.13 16.00 0.99
C PHE A 37 -6.56 14.53 0.94
N VAL A 38 -6.47 13.92 -0.24
CA VAL A 38 -6.78 12.51 -0.48
C VAL A 38 -5.52 11.66 -0.28
N PRO A 39 -5.54 10.64 0.61
CA PRO A 39 -4.41 9.74 0.78
C PRO A 39 -4.29 8.78 -0.41
N VAL A 40 -3.06 8.59 -0.90
CA VAL A 40 -2.73 7.57 -1.88
C VAL A 40 -1.98 6.46 -1.16
N TRP A 41 -2.62 5.29 -1.13
CA TRP A 41 -2.12 4.09 -0.48
C TRP A 41 -1.26 3.27 -1.46
N THR A 42 -0.21 2.63 -0.94
CA THR A 42 0.62 1.67 -1.67
C THR A 42 0.82 0.43 -0.82
N PRO A 43 0.90 -0.78 -1.44
CA PRO A 43 1.45 -1.94 -0.76
C PRO A 43 2.88 -1.67 -0.33
N GLU A 44 3.19 -2.00 0.91
CA GLU A 44 4.56 -2.31 1.30
C GLU A 44 4.97 -3.67 0.70
N PRO A 45 6.29 -3.88 0.50
CA PRO A 45 6.83 -5.17 0.11
C PRO A 45 6.40 -6.28 1.07
N CYS A 46 6.40 -7.53 0.58
CA CYS A 46 6.20 -8.68 1.44
C CYS A 46 7.25 -8.65 2.55
N ARG A 47 6.81 -8.73 3.82
CA ARG A 47 7.71 -8.74 4.99
C ARG A 47 7.92 -10.13 5.58
N ASN A 48 7.40 -11.17 4.92
CA ASN A 48 7.57 -12.55 5.34
C ASN A 48 9.00 -13.02 4.97
N PRO A 49 9.90 -13.29 5.93
CA PRO A 49 11.27 -13.69 5.65
C PRO A 49 11.36 -15.05 4.93
N ASP A 50 10.35 -15.91 5.08
CA ASP A 50 10.27 -17.20 4.40
C ASP A 50 9.74 -17.09 2.96
N CYS A 51 9.35 -15.90 2.52
CA CYS A 51 8.84 -15.67 1.17
C CYS A 51 10.00 -15.35 0.22
N PRO A 52 10.13 -16.04 -0.93
CA PRO A 52 11.20 -15.75 -1.88
C PRO A 52 11.11 -14.33 -2.47
N ALA A 53 9.89 -13.77 -2.55
CA ALA A 53 9.67 -12.38 -2.98
C ALA A 53 10.08 -11.32 -1.95
N TYR A 54 10.48 -11.68 -0.72
CA TYR A 54 10.97 -10.74 0.29
C TYR A 54 12.23 -10.00 -0.17
N LEU A 55 13.06 -10.66 -0.99
CA LEU A 55 14.33 -10.13 -1.50
C LEU A 55 14.18 -9.36 -2.82
N GLU A 56 13.10 -9.61 -3.56
CA GLU A 56 12.79 -8.99 -4.85
C GLU A 56 12.07 -7.66 -4.66
N LYS A 57 12.77 -6.66 -4.12
CA LYS A 57 12.24 -5.29 -4.13
C LYS A 57 12.46 -4.72 -5.53
N PRO A 58 11.42 -4.33 -6.30
CA PRO A 58 11.66 -3.46 -7.43
C PRO A 58 12.11 -2.12 -6.86
N GLU A 59 13.36 -1.74 -7.17
CA GLU A 59 13.77 -0.33 -7.10
C GLU A 59 12.67 0.49 -7.75
N ARG A 60 12.22 1.55 -7.06
CA ARG A 60 11.27 2.49 -7.63
C ARG A 60 11.92 3.04 -8.91
N THR A 61 11.53 2.51 -10.06
CA THR A 61 11.94 3.09 -11.33
C THR A 61 11.39 4.52 -11.33
N PRO A 62 12.24 5.56 -11.41
CA PRO A 62 11.73 6.89 -11.64
C PRO A 62 11.04 6.83 -13.00
N TYR A 63 9.75 7.14 -13.03
CA TYR A 63 9.01 7.38 -14.26
C TYR A 63 9.80 8.40 -15.09
N VAL A 64 10.46 7.94 -16.15
CA VAL A 64 11.02 8.82 -17.18
C VAL A 64 9.86 9.10 -18.13
N GLY A 65 9.27 10.29 -18.00
CA GLY A 65 8.28 10.77 -18.95
C GLY A 65 8.92 10.96 -20.32
N HIS A 66 8.28 10.38 -21.35
CA HIS A 66 8.57 10.59 -22.76
C HIS A 66 7.82 11.81 -23.29
#